data_AF-A0A0C3F6W8-F1
#
_entry.id   AF-A0A0C3F6W8-F1
#
_cell.length_a   1.000
_cell.length_b   1.000
_cell.length_c   1.000
_cell.angle_alpha   90.00
_cell.angle_beta   90.00
_cell.angle_gamma   90.00
#
_symmetry.space_group_name_H-M   'P 1'
#
loop_
_entity.id
_entity.type
_entity.pdbx_description
1 polymer ?
#
loop_
_entity_poly.entity_id
_entity_poly.type
_entity_poly.pdbx_seq_one_letter_code
_entity_poly.pdbx_strand_id
1 'polypeptide(L)' 'QMLLSAPTGCVAILIRGYTIHMLTFIPVSKYASDYKKLENIWCLIQYLIIDEISMIAPSLLSQIS' A
#
# COMPACT_ATOMS: atom_id res chain seq x y z
N GLN A 1 11.76 -6.22 7.60
CA GLN A 1 10.95 -7.16 6.78
C GLN A 1 10.61 -6.51 5.44
N MET A 2 10.18 -7.29 4.45
CA MET A 2 9.86 -6.83 3.10
C MET A 2 8.38 -7.02 2.80
N LEU A 3 7.76 -6.04 2.15
CA LEU A 3 6.37 -6.09 1.74
C LEU A 3 6.25 -5.84 0.23
N LEU A 4 5.47 -6.71 -0.43
CA LEU A 4 5.22 -6.64 -1.87
C LEU A 4 3.86 -5.99 -2.10
N SER A 5 3.81 -5.03 -3.01
CA SER A 5 2.60 -4.32 -3.34
C SER A 5 2.43 -4.10 -4.84
N ALA A 6 1.18 -3.93 -5.25
CA ALA A 6 0.83 -3.48 -6.60
C ALA A 6 -0.41 -2.57 -6.56
N PRO A 7 -0.64 -1.72 -7.57
CA PRO A 7 -1.82 -0.86 -7.65
C PRO A 7 -3.12 -1.64 -7.83
N THR A 8 -3.08 -2.73 -8.60
CA THR A 8 -4.24 -3.55 -8.94
C THR A 8 -4.25 -4.88 -8.21
N GLY A 9 -5.45 -5.38 -7.90
CA GLY A 9 -5.62 -6.66 -7.21
C GLY A 9 -5.08 -7.85 -7.99
N CYS A 10 -5.20 -7.84 -9.32
CA CYS A 10 -4.72 -8.94 -10.16
C CYS A 10 -3.18 -9.09 -10.05
N VAL A 11 -2.44 -7.99 -10.14
CA VAL A 11 -0.97 -7.99 -10.03
C VAL A 11 -0.53 -8.32 -8.61
N ALA A 12 -1.23 -7.78 -7.61
CA ALA A 12 -0.96 -8.10 -6.20
C ALA A 12 -1.07 -9.61 -5.92
N ILE A 13 -2.05 -10.29 -6.51
CA ILE A 13 -2.21 -11.75 -6.40
C ILE A 13 -1.02 -12.48 -7.04
N LEU A 14 -0.57 -12.04 -8.22
CA LEU A 14 0.55 -12.66 -8.94
C LEU A 14 1.85 -12.62 -8.14
N ILE A 15 2.15 -11.48 -7.51
CA ILE A 15 3.36 -11.31 -6.68
C ILE A 15 3.18 -11.81 -5.25
N ARG A 16 2.03 -12.42 -4.90
CA ARG A 16 1.66 -12.83 -3.53
C ARG A 16 1.78 -11.67 -2.52
N GLY A 17 1.45 -10.47 -2.96
CA GLY A 17 1.49 -9.23 -2.20
C GLY A 17 0.10 -8.65 -1.93
N TYR A 18 0.07 -7.36 -1.60
CA TYR A 18 -1.16 -6.63 -1.27
C TYR A 18 -1.34 -5.41 -2.15
N THR A 19 -2.58 -4.95 -2.34
CA THR A 19 -2.78 -3.69 -3.06
C THR A 19 -2.27 -2.51 -2.24
N ILE A 20 -1.69 -1.50 -2.90
CA ILE A 20 -1.16 -0.33 -2.19
C ILE A 20 -2.24 0.38 -1.38
N HIS A 21 -3.47 0.43 -1.91
CA HIS A 21 -4.64 0.98 -1.25
C HIS A 21 -5.01 0.25 0.05
N MET A 22 -4.88 -1.08 0.09
CA MET A 22 -5.14 -1.87 1.30
C MET A 22 -4.08 -1.61 2.38
N LEU A 23 -2.83 -1.40 1.98
CA LEU A 23 -1.72 -1.21 2.90
C LEU A 23 -1.70 0.17 3.52
N THR A 24 -2.09 1.20 2.77
CA THR A 24 -1.97 2.59 3.19
C THR A 24 -3.23 3.13 3.84
N PHE A 25 -4.37 2.44 3.68
CA PHE A 25 -5.69 2.91 4.12
C PHE A 25 -6.03 4.33 3.60
N ILE A 26 -5.34 4.79 2.54
CA ILE A 26 -5.59 6.07 1.90
C ILE A 26 -6.91 5.96 1.14
N PRO A 27 -7.92 6.81 1.43
CA PRO A 27 -9.30 6.40 1.24
C PRO A 27 -9.88 6.84 -0.10
N VAL A 28 -10.99 6.17 -0.43
CA VAL A 28 -12.16 6.87 -1.01
C VAL A 28 -13.37 6.84 -0.04
N SER A 29 -13.28 6.33 1.19
CA SER A 29 -14.43 6.32 2.12
C SER A 29 -14.29 7.23 3.34
N LYS A 30 -15.43 7.81 3.75
CA LYS A 30 -15.67 8.80 4.83
C LYS A 30 -15.34 8.32 6.26
N TYR A 31 -14.57 7.24 6.44
CA TYR A 31 -14.31 6.65 7.75
C TYR A 31 -12.92 7.01 8.24
N ALA A 32 -12.79 7.29 9.54
CA ALA A 32 -11.53 7.59 10.19
C ALA A 32 -10.56 6.41 10.03
N SER A 33 -9.38 6.69 9.48
CA SER A 33 -8.32 5.70 9.28
C SER A 33 -7.88 5.13 10.63
N ASP A 34 -7.84 3.80 10.74
CA ASP A 34 -7.48 3.09 11.96
C ASP A 34 -5.95 3.01 12.10
N TYR A 35 -5.34 4.12 12.51
CA TYR A 35 -3.87 4.31 12.54
C TYR A 35 -3.11 3.24 13.33
N LYS A 36 -3.73 2.64 14.36
CA LYS A 36 -3.10 1.57 15.14
C LYS A 36 -2.89 0.30 14.33
N LYS A 37 -3.82 -0.03 13.43
CA LYS A 37 -3.68 -1.18 12.53
C LYS A 37 -2.60 -0.93 11.49
N LEU A 38 -2.56 0.30 10.96
CA LEU A 38 -1.53 0.73 10.04
C LEU A 38 -0.14 0.61 10.70
N GLU A 39 0.03 1.19 11.88
CA GLU A 39 1.29 1.12 12.64
C GLU A 39 1.74 -0.32 12.85
N ASN A 40 0.84 -1.23 13.24
CA ASN A 40 1.17 -2.64 13.39
C ASN A 40 1.63 -3.33 12.10
N ILE A 41 1.06 -2.95 10.95
CA ILE A 41 1.47 -3.49 9.64
C ILE A 41 2.86 -2.96 9.25
N TRP A 42 3.10 -1.67 9.46
CA TRP A 42 4.29 -0.98 8.96
C TRP A 42 5.49 -0.99 9.93
N CYS A 43 5.29 -1.19 11.23
CA CYS A 43 6.31 -1.08 12.28
C CYS A 43 7.58 -1.92 12.04
N LEU A 44 7.47 -3.08 11.37
CA LEU A 44 8.60 -3.99 11.10
C LEU A 44 9.04 -4.00 9.63
N ILE A 45 8.38 -3.24 8.76
CA ILE A 45 8.66 -3.19 7.33
C ILE A 45 9.77 -2.17 7.05
N GLN A 46 10.82 -2.61 6.37
CA GLN A 46 11.94 -1.76 5.96
C GLN A 46 11.92 -1.51 4.45
N TYR A 47 11.30 -2.42 3.69
CA TYR A 47 11.25 -2.38 2.24
C TYR A 47 9.82 -2.55 1.77
N LEU A 48 9.36 -1.59 0.99
CA LEU A 48 8.13 -1.68 0.22
C LEU A 48 8.52 -1.77 -1.25
N ILE A 49 8.22 -2.92 -1.87
CA ILE A 49 8.42 -3.12 -3.30
C ILE A 49 7.06 -2.93 -3.97
N ILE A 50 7.00 -2.02 -4.93
CA ILE A 50 5.78 -1.72 -5.68
C ILE A 50 5.99 -2.17 -7.12
N ASP A 51 5.22 -3.17 -7.54
CA ASP A 51 5.13 -3.59 -8.94
C ASP A 51 4.14 -2.68 -9.69
N GLU A 52 4.27 -2.58 -11.02
CA GLU A 52 3.41 -1.75 -11.88
C GLU A 52 3.31 -0.28 -11.42
N ILE A 53 4.44 0.29 -10.98
CA ILE A 53 4.54 1.69 -10.48
C ILE A 53 4.02 2.72 -11.50
N SER A 54 4.07 2.39 -12.79
CA SER A 54 3.54 3.21 -13.89
C SER A 54 2.04 3.52 -13.76
N MET A 55 1.30 2.68 -13.04
CA MET A 55 -0.14 2.86 -12.80
C MET A 55 -0.44 3.76 -11.60
N ILE A 56 0.57 4.18 -10.82
CA ILE A 56 0.40 5.04 -9.65
C ILE A 56 0.55 6.51 -10.03
N ALA A 57 -0.44 7.33 -9.64
CA ALA A 57 -0.33 8.77 -9.76
C ALA A 57 0.73 9.34 -8.80
N PRO A 58 1.54 10.35 -9.20
CA PRO A 58 2.52 10.98 -8.31
C PRO A 58 1.92 11.53 -7.01
N SER A 59 0.66 11.96 -7.04
CA SER A 59 -0.07 12.43 -5.85
C SER A 59 -0.22 11.34 -4.79
N LEU A 60 -0.42 10.08 -5.17
CA LEU A 60 -0.49 8.97 -4.23
C LEU A 60 0.89 8.70 -3.61
N LEU A 61 1.96 8.77 -4.41
CA LEU A 61 3.34 8.64 -3.90
C LEU A 61 3.68 9.75 -2.91
N SER A 62 3.25 10.99 -3.16
CA SER A 62 3.47 12.10 -2.21
C SER A 62 2.70 11.96 -0.90
N GLN A 63 1.65 11.14 -0.85
CA GLN A 63 0.90 10.88 0.38
C GLN A 63 1.50 9.77 1.24
N ILE A 64 2.30 8.88 0.63
CA ILE A 64 2.97 7.77 1.32
C ILE A 64 4.43 8.06 1.66
N SER A 65 5.03 9.10 1.03
CA SER A 65 6.37 9.61 1.32
C SER A 65 6.35 10.58 2.50
#